data_AF-A0A843IRM1-F1
#
_entry.id   AF-A0A843IRM1-F1
#
_cell.length_a   1.000
_cell.length_b   1.000
_cell.length_c   1.000
_cell.angle_alpha   90.00
_cell.angle_beta   90.00
_cell.angle_gamma   90.00
#
_symmetry.space_group_name_H-M   'P 1'
#
loop_
_entity.id
_entity.type
_entity.pdbx_description
1 polymer ?
#
loop_
_entity_poly.entity_id
_entity_poly.type
_entity_poly.pdbx_seq_one_letter_code
_entity_poly.pdbx_strand_id
1 'polypeptide(L)'
;MAKALEKYDEELERVHDNANTRKRAGGADKSDKTDESDESDTLHEPYKPYKHLTDTAVLERIEKELEAVAETDMGQTLALCTGKGASFHHAGMKREQRQIIEQGFRDGHIKVISSTPTLAAGLNLPARRVIIRDYMRFAEDGMRPIPVREYRQMAGRAGRPHLDPYGESVLIAKSRDMANGLFEEFIDAPSEDVKSRLDDESALCAQILSLIATGFVRKDDDLIAFLKQTFYMYTNKKSSYLTEIVGDSIDFLEDAGMITKIDGFLSATAYGSLVSRLYINPVSAEIIAGKLREKQAVINEGLSGVSGKEKLRRSKDLADAGSKDAGGSPIFSDIGLLQLLCKTPDMHTLYVKKDEIAVINQFSMEHEDELWLGISFDSMEEDYRALKTAMLLDNWISEVGENLICQRFNVGPGDIYNVVESMNWLCYSASRISSMFAEDLREAVAEVELRMKHGVKRELLPLVKLRNIGRVRARRLFNNNITGPAAIRSAKFEALASILGQKIAKQLVDQVSKMERDYSGLDSLSSPDYSAFPARSDRPASSDRTGDEGGNGYADVNGVNKVKGAKDAEVMDAGEADDVDDADNDDNAGDVSPVPNRKKGHGAEKELNKAKGKSPKEKGSKDKSQSRNNQKSLFEF
;
A
#
# COMPACT_ATOMS: atom_id res chain seq x y z
N MET A 1 21.00 -20.88 10.94
CA MET A 1 19.79 -21.43 10.26
C MET A 1 20.13 -22.37 9.09
N ALA A 2 20.83 -21.94 8.03
CA ALA A 2 21.18 -22.84 6.90
C ALA A 2 21.88 -24.14 7.34
N LYS A 3 22.90 -24.06 8.20
CA LYS A 3 23.57 -25.24 8.81
C LYS A 3 22.63 -26.10 9.68
N ALA A 4 21.61 -25.51 10.29
CA ALA A 4 20.64 -26.25 11.09
C ALA A 4 19.59 -26.94 10.20
N LEU A 5 19.24 -26.33 9.06
CA LEU A 5 18.40 -26.93 8.03
C LEU A 5 19.13 -28.04 7.29
N GLU A 6 20.42 -27.87 6.96
CA GLU A 6 21.27 -28.92 6.42
C GLU A 6 21.36 -30.11 7.38
N LYS A 7 21.62 -29.85 8.66
CA LYS A 7 21.65 -30.92 9.67
C LYS A 7 20.30 -31.63 9.85
N TYR A 8 19.20 -30.89 9.74
CA TYR A 8 17.85 -31.46 9.79
C TYR A 8 17.52 -32.27 8.53
N ASP A 9 17.94 -31.81 7.35
CA ASP A 9 17.79 -32.54 6.07
C ASP A 9 18.61 -33.83 6.09
N GLU A 10 19.86 -33.80 6.58
CA GLU A 10 20.70 -34.99 6.79
C GLU A 10 20.07 -35.99 7.77
N GLU A 11 19.39 -35.49 8.80
CA GLU A 11 18.71 -36.32 9.80
C GLU A 11 17.40 -36.93 9.26
N LEU A 12 16.65 -36.19 8.43
CA LEU A 12 15.47 -36.66 7.72
C LEU A 12 15.79 -37.70 6.64
N GLU A 13 16.84 -37.46 5.83
CA GLU A 13 17.32 -38.42 4.84
C GLU A 13 17.72 -39.73 5.53
N ARG A 14 18.41 -39.65 6.68
CA ARG A 14 18.69 -40.83 7.51
C ARG A 14 17.44 -41.53 8.02
N VAL A 15 16.39 -40.81 8.40
CA VAL A 15 15.13 -41.40 8.87
C VAL A 15 14.38 -42.07 7.72
N HIS A 16 14.33 -41.47 6.53
CA HIS A 16 13.71 -42.03 5.33
C HIS A 16 14.48 -43.25 4.79
N ASP A 17 15.81 -43.21 4.78
CA ASP A 17 16.65 -44.35 4.39
C ASP A 17 16.54 -45.51 5.40
N ASN A 18 16.40 -45.21 6.69
CA ASN A 18 16.13 -46.21 7.73
C ASN A 18 14.71 -46.81 7.63
N ALA A 19 13.71 -46.04 7.21
CA ALA A 19 12.37 -46.54 6.97
C ALA A 19 12.32 -47.49 5.74
N ASN A 20 13.07 -47.18 4.68
CA ASN A 20 13.18 -48.01 3.49
C ASN A 20 14.03 -49.27 3.71
N THR A 21 15.10 -49.20 4.53
CA THR A 21 15.88 -50.39 4.92
C THR A 21 15.13 -51.29 5.90
N ARG A 22 14.27 -50.76 6.79
CA ARG A 22 13.37 -51.58 7.61
C ARG A 22 12.29 -52.30 6.80
N LYS A 23 11.73 -51.67 5.75
CA LYS A 23 10.84 -52.35 4.79
C LYS A 23 11.54 -53.48 4.01
N ARG A 24 12.83 -53.32 3.69
CA ARG A 24 13.65 -54.38 3.05
C ARG A 24 14.08 -55.49 4.02
N ALA A 25 14.33 -55.17 5.29
CA ALA A 25 14.75 -56.14 6.31
C ALA A 25 13.59 -56.95 6.92
N GLY A 26 12.34 -56.50 6.77
CA GLY A 26 11.14 -57.23 7.20
C GLY A 26 10.66 -58.32 6.23
N GLY A 27 11.29 -58.45 5.06
CA GLY A 27 10.91 -59.42 4.01
C GLY A 27 11.67 -60.75 4.11
N ALA A 28 11.67 -61.40 5.28
CA ALA A 28 12.19 -62.76 5.42
C ALA A 28 11.57 -63.51 6.62
N ASP A 29 10.25 -63.68 6.64
CA ASP A 29 9.65 -64.89 7.20
C ASP A 29 8.26 -65.17 6.58
N LYS A 30 7.92 -66.45 6.46
CA LYS A 30 6.91 -67.00 5.53
C LYS A 30 5.45 -66.93 6.01
N SER A 31 4.58 -67.04 4.98
CA SER A 31 3.16 -67.44 4.92
C SER A 31 2.09 -66.45 5.39
N ASP A 32 1.38 -65.83 4.45
CA ASP A 32 0.10 -66.38 3.98
C ASP A 32 -0.29 -65.78 2.60
N LYS A 33 -1.06 -66.53 1.83
CA LYS A 33 -1.54 -66.14 0.48
C LYS A 33 -2.76 -65.24 0.60
N THR A 34 -2.77 -64.12 -0.11
CA THR A 34 -3.95 -63.63 -0.86
C THR A 34 -3.51 -62.67 -1.96
N ASP A 35 -3.94 -62.96 -3.17
CA ASP A 35 -3.84 -62.13 -4.37
C ASP A 35 -4.53 -60.77 -4.17
N GLU A 36 -3.86 -59.67 -4.52
CA GLU A 36 -4.48 -58.51 -5.16
C GLU A 36 -3.40 -57.63 -5.82
N SER A 37 -3.44 -57.62 -7.15
CA SER A 37 -2.78 -56.79 -8.18
C SER A 37 -1.80 -55.67 -7.77
N ASP A 38 -0.53 -55.90 -8.10
CA ASP A 38 0.51 -54.89 -8.37
C ASP A 38 0.17 -54.08 -9.63
N GLU A 39 -0.17 -52.80 -9.49
CA GLU A 39 0.00 -51.78 -10.52
C GLU A 39 0.42 -50.45 -9.88
N SER A 40 1.73 -50.24 -9.72
CA SER A 40 2.41 -48.97 -10.04
C SER A 40 3.89 -49.04 -9.65
N ASP A 41 4.65 -49.90 -10.32
CA ASP A 41 6.11 -49.82 -10.33
C ASP A 41 6.52 -48.77 -11.38
N THR A 42 6.14 -47.51 -11.14
CA THR A 42 6.66 -46.40 -11.93
C THR A 42 8.05 -46.07 -11.42
N LEU A 43 9.05 -46.46 -12.22
CA LEU A 43 10.43 -46.00 -12.18
C LEU A 43 10.50 -44.49 -11.89
N HIS A 44 10.62 -44.12 -10.60
CA HIS A 44 11.02 -42.79 -10.22
C HIS A 44 12.44 -42.58 -10.73
N GLU A 45 12.61 -41.62 -11.65
CA GLU A 45 13.92 -41.07 -12.00
C GLU A 45 14.70 -40.80 -10.70
N PRO A 46 15.96 -41.23 -10.58
CA PRO A 46 16.72 -41.02 -9.36
C PRO A 46 16.77 -39.53 -9.04
N TYR A 47 16.31 -39.19 -7.83
CA TYR A 47 16.40 -37.86 -7.24
C TYR A 47 17.77 -37.24 -7.55
N LYS A 48 17.79 -36.14 -8.30
CA LYS A 48 19.01 -35.34 -8.49
C LYS A 48 19.12 -34.41 -7.28
N PRO A 49 19.99 -34.68 -6.29
CA PRO A 49 20.18 -33.78 -5.17
C PRO A 49 20.53 -32.39 -5.69
N TYR A 50 19.98 -31.37 -5.02
CA TYR A 50 20.31 -29.98 -5.30
C TYR A 50 21.83 -29.83 -5.31
N LYS A 51 22.41 -29.26 -6.38
CA LYS A 51 23.87 -29.06 -6.50
C LYS A 51 24.41 -28.50 -5.17
N HIS A 52 25.14 -29.34 -4.43
CA HIS A 52 25.55 -29.13 -3.04
C HIS A 52 26.59 -28.01 -2.82
N LEU A 53 26.87 -27.19 -3.83
CA LEU A 53 27.87 -26.14 -3.72
C LEU A 53 27.25 -24.83 -4.15
N THR A 54 26.91 -24.01 -3.16
CA THR A 54 26.83 -22.57 -3.32
C THR A 54 28.15 -22.10 -3.92
N ASP A 55 28.11 -21.60 -5.14
CA ASP A 55 29.29 -21.02 -5.77
C ASP A 55 29.68 -19.77 -4.98
N THR A 56 30.74 -19.88 -4.20
CA THR A 56 31.23 -18.80 -3.33
C THR A 56 31.58 -17.56 -4.17
N ALA A 57 32.08 -17.72 -5.40
CA ALA A 57 32.38 -16.60 -6.28
C ALA A 57 31.10 -15.87 -6.74
N VAL A 58 29.99 -16.60 -6.95
CA VAL A 58 28.70 -15.98 -7.27
C VAL A 58 28.12 -15.26 -6.06
N LEU A 59 28.21 -15.84 -4.86
CA LEU A 59 27.75 -15.19 -3.64
C LEU A 59 28.54 -13.92 -3.32
N GLU A 60 29.87 -13.95 -3.50
CA GLU A 60 30.72 -12.76 -3.36
C GLU A 60 30.36 -11.67 -4.39
N ARG A 61 29.95 -12.05 -5.60
CA ARG A 61 29.45 -11.10 -6.60
C ARG A 61 28.13 -10.48 -6.16
N ILE A 62 27.18 -11.30 -5.70
CA ILE A 62 25.87 -10.84 -5.21
C ILE A 62 26.04 -9.91 -4.00
N GLU A 63 26.94 -10.24 -3.08
CA GLU A 63 27.30 -9.40 -1.93
C GLU A 63 27.78 -8.02 -2.41
N LYS A 64 28.74 -7.98 -3.35
CA LYS A 64 29.24 -6.70 -3.92
C LYS A 64 28.17 -5.90 -4.65
N GLU A 65 27.27 -6.57 -5.38
CA GLU A 65 26.13 -5.92 -6.04
C GLU A 65 25.18 -5.28 -5.01
N LEU A 66 24.89 -6.00 -3.92
CA LEU A 66 24.06 -5.50 -2.82
C LEU A 66 24.76 -4.39 -2.02
N GLU A 67 26.06 -4.49 -1.76
CA GLU A 67 26.86 -3.43 -1.12
C GLU A 67 26.86 -2.14 -1.94
N ALA A 68 26.94 -2.25 -3.27
CA ALA A 68 26.94 -1.08 -4.16
C ALA A 68 25.62 -0.28 -4.10
N VAL A 69 24.50 -0.94 -3.77
CA VAL A 69 23.19 -0.30 -3.57
C VAL A 69 22.83 -0.13 -2.09
N ALA A 70 23.69 -0.60 -1.17
CA ALA A 70 23.48 -0.50 0.26
C ALA A 70 23.84 0.89 0.75
N GLU A 71 22.82 1.71 0.97
CA GLU A 71 23.02 3.01 1.59
C GLU A 71 22.90 2.92 3.12
N THR A 72 22.10 1.99 3.65
CA THR A 72 21.81 1.84 5.09
C THR A 72 22.59 0.69 5.75
N ASP A 73 22.71 0.72 7.09
CA ASP A 73 23.25 -0.39 7.90
C ASP A 73 22.46 -1.70 7.68
N MET A 74 21.14 -1.59 7.45
CA MET A 74 20.29 -2.73 7.10
C MET A 74 20.65 -3.28 5.72
N GLY A 75 20.94 -2.43 4.74
CA GLY A 75 21.42 -2.85 3.42
C GLY A 75 22.80 -3.53 3.49
N GLN A 76 23.69 -3.07 4.37
CA GLN A 76 24.97 -3.73 4.61
C GLN A 76 24.78 -5.11 5.26
N THR A 77 23.90 -5.18 6.26
CA THR A 77 23.54 -6.45 6.91
C THR A 77 22.96 -7.44 5.89
N LEU A 78 22.10 -6.96 4.99
CA LEU A 78 21.54 -7.74 3.90
C LEU A 78 22.62 -8.31 2.98
N ALA A 79 23.58 -7.49 2.56
CA ALA A 79 24.67 -7.92 1.69
C ALA A 79 25.53 -9.00 2.36
N LEU A 80 25.94 -8.77 3.61
CA LEU A 80 26.72 -9.71 4.43
C LEU A 80 26.00 -11.05 4.64
N CYS A 81 24.70 -11.01 4.93
CA CYS A 81 23.90 -12.22 5.04
C CYS A 81 23.88 -12.95 3.70
N THR A 82 23.59 -12.23 2.61
CA THR A 82 23.39 -12.81 1.29
C THR A 82 24.68 -13.43 0.75
N GLY A 83 25.84 -12.82 0.99
CA GLY A 83 27.17 -13.38 0.69
C GLY A 83 27.45 -14.71 1.40
N LYS A 84 26.71 -15.02 2.48
CA LYS A 84 26.75 -16.32 3.19
C LYS A 84 25.65 -17.29 2.75
N GLY A 85 24.87 -16.96 1.71
CA GLY A 85 23.81 -17.80 1.16
C GLY A 85 22.48 -17.73 1.90
N ALA A 86 22.29 -16.79 2.82
CA ALA A 86 21.02 -16.55 3.51
C ALA A 86 20.61 -15.08 3.39
N SER A 87 19.35 -14.78 3.13
CA SER A 87 18.91 -13.39 2.94
C SER A 87 17.60 -13.11 3.68
N PHE A 88 17.18 -11.85 3.69
CA PHE A 88 15.87 -11.44 4.19
C PHE A 88 15.13 -10.59 3.17
N HIS A 89 13.79 -10.65 3.18
CA HIS A 89 12.94 -9.95 2.22
C HIS A 89 11.71 -9.32 2.91
N HIS A 90 11.54 -8.00 2.73
CA HIS A 90 10.37 -7.28 3.22
C HIS A 90 10.06 -6.05 2.36
N ALA A 91 8.85 -5.49 2.51
CA ALA A 91 8.40 -4.32 1.76
C ALA A 91 9.29 -3.08 1.95
N GLY A 92 9.90 -2.96 3.14
CA GLY A 92 10.86 -1.89 3.46
C GLY A 92 12.20 -1.92 2.67
N MET A 93 12.41 -2.84 1.73
CA MET A 93 13.63 -2.94 0.93
C MET A 93 13.51 -2.24 -0.43
N LYS A 94 14.63 -1.71 -0.95
CA LYS A 94 14.67 -1.11 -2.30
C LYS A 94 14.33 -2.17 -3.35
N ARG A 95 13.65 -1.76 -4.42
CA ARG A 95 13.26 -2.68 -5.52
C ARG A 95 14.46 -3.41 -6.13
N GLU A 96 15.57 -2.71 -6.30
CA GLU A 96 16.83 -3.27 -6.83
C GLU A 96 17.36 -4.39 -5.93
N GLN A 97 17.38 -4.18 -4.60
CA GLN A 97 17.79 -5.19 -3.63
C GLN A 97 16.87 -6.42 -3.68
N ARG A 98 15.54 -6.19 -3.72
CA ARG A 98 14.55 -7.27 -3.86
C ARG A 98 14.82 -8.11 -5.12
N GLN A 99 15.02 -7.46 -6.27
CA GLN A 99 15.29 -8.16 -7.54
C GLN A 99 16.55 -9.03 -7.49
N ILE A 100 17.64 -8.54 -6.90
CA ILE A 100 18.90 -9.30 -6.74
C ILE A 100 18.66 -10.57 -5.90
N ILE A 101 17.94 -10.45 -4.78
CA ILE A 101 17.67 -11.58 -3.88
C ILE A 101 16.73 -12.59 -4.51
N GLU A 102 15.65 -12.11 -5.13
CA GLU A 102 14.66 -12.97 -5.78
C GLU A 102 15.30 -13.79 -6.91
N GLN A 103 16.18 -13.17 -7.70
CA GLN A 103 16.92 -13.84 -8.76
C GLN A 103 17.96 -14.82 -8.19
N GLY A 104 18.74 -14.38 -7.19
CA GLY A 104 19.73 -15.24 -6.54
C GLY A 104 19.12 -16.48 -5.88
N PHE A 105 17.90 -16.38 -5.35
CA PHE A 105 17.16 -17.51 -4.79
C PHE A 105 16.58 -18.43 -5.88
N ARG A 106 16.00 -17.85 -6.94
CA ARG A 106 15.49 -18.61 -8.09
C ARG A 106 16.58 -19.43 -8.76
N ASP A 107 17.78 -18.88 -8.87
CA ASP A 107 18.95 -19.55 -9.46
C ASP A 107 19.59 -20.56 -8.47
N GLY A 108 19.10 -20.64 -7.23
CA GLY A 108 19.57 -21.58 -6.22
C GLY A 108 20.91 -21.20 -5.59
N HIS A 109 21.40 -19.98 -5.79
CA HIS A 109 22.59 -19.45 -5.13
C HIS A 109 22.27 -19.07 -3.67
N ILE A 110 21.19 -18.34 -3.45
CA ILE A 110 20.68 -18.06 -2.11
C ILE A 110 19.86 -19.27 -1.66
N LYS A 111 20.19 -19.85 -0.51
CA LYS A 111 19.56 -21.08 0.00
C LYS A 111 18.38 -20.82 0.91
N VAL A 112 18.40 -19.71 1.64
CA VAL A 112 17.39 -19.35 2.64
C VAL A 112 16.99 -17.91 2.47
N ILE A 113 15.68 -17.64 2.45
CA ILE A 113 15.11 -16.29 2.60
C ILE A 113 14.21 -16.30 3.84
N SER A 114 14.44 -15.36 4.74
CA SER A 114 13.48 -15.00 5.80
C SER A 114 12.63 -13.83 5.33
N SER A 115 11.30 -13.97 5.27
CA SER A 115 10.44 -12.92 4.72
C SER A 115 9.24 -12.57 5.59
N THR A 116 8.79 -11.32 5.49
CA THR A 116 7.46 -10.92 5.99
C THR A 116 6.34 -11.49 5.10
N PRO A 117 5.08 -11.56 5.59
CA PRO A 117 3.97 -12.15 4.84
C PRO A 117 3.71 -11.51 3.47
N THR A 118 4.18 -10.29 3.22
CA THR A 118 4.11 -9.61 1.92
C THR A 118 4.72 -10.43 0.78
N LEU A 119 5.75 -11.25 1.05
CA LEU A 119 6.32 -12.14 0.04
C LEU A 119 5.35 -13.28 -0.32
N ALA A 120 4.50 -13.70 0.63
CA ALA A 120 3.55 -14.79 0.46
C ALA A 120 2.46 -14.48 -0.59
N ALA A 121 2.12 -13.20 -0.77
CA ALA A 121 0.99 -12.76 -1.58
C ALA A 121 1.35 -12.28 -3.00
N GLY A 122 2.63 -12.07 -3.34
CA GLY A 122 3.00 -11.26 -4.52
C GLY A 122 4.07 -11.79 -5.48
N LEU A 123 4.89 -12.76 -5.09
CA LEU A 123 6.05 -13.19 -5.91
C LEU A 123 5.95 -14.68 -6.28
N ASN A 124 6.23 -15.06 -7.52
CA ASN A 124 6.34 -16.48 -7.89
C ASN A 124 7.73 -17.02 -7.49
N LEU A 125 7.89 -17.32 -6.20
CA LEU A 125 9.11 -17.87 -5.61
C LEU A 125 8.75 -19.10 -4.76
N PRO A 126 8.57 -20.28 -5.40
CA PRO A 126 8.38 -21.53 -4.68
C PRO A 126 9.71 -21.99 -4.06
N ALA A 127 9.61 -22.69 -2.94
CA ALA A 127 10.74 -23.26 -2.21
C ALA A 127 10.44 -24.72 -1.87
N ARG A 128 11.43 -25.60 -1.77
CA ARG A 128 11.21 -26.98 -1.34
C ARG A 128 10.48 -27.03 0.01
N ARG A 129 10.93 -26.20 0.96
CA ARG A 129 10.37 -26.09 2.30
C ARG A 129 9.99 -24.66 2.63
N VAL A 130 8.82 -24.48 3.22
CA VAL A 130 8.34 -23.23 3.80
C VAL A 130 8.23 -23.40 5.32
N ILE A 131 8.78 -22.45 6.08
CA ILE A 131 8.73 -22.45 7.54
C ILE A 131 7.95 -21.23 8.01
N ILE A 132 6.80 -21.47 8.63
CA ILE A 132 5.93 -20.45 9.21
C ILE A 132 6.29 -20.34 10.68
N ARG A 133 7.17 -19.38 10.98
CA ARG A 133 7.75 -19.21 12.32
C ARG A 133 6.75 -18.66 13.33
N ASP A 134 5.97 -17.67 12.90
CA ASP A 134 5.03 -16.91 13.71
C ASP A 134 3.65 -16.99 13.08
N TYR A 135 2.69 -17.53 13.84
CA TYR A 135 1.28 -17.61 13.43
C TYR A 135 0.41 -16.57 14.13
N MET A 136 0.98 -15.77 15.05
CA MET A 136 0.28 -14.69 15.74
C MET A 136 0.78 -13.34 15.24
N ARG A 137 -0.14 -12.42 14.95
CA ARG A 137 0.13 -11.06 14.49
C ARG A 137 -0.63 -10.05 15.35
N PHE A 138 0.00 -8.92 15.64
CA PHE A 138 -0.66 -7.80 16.31
C PHE A 138 -1.66 -7.13 15.36
N ALA A 139 -2.89 -6.94 15.84
CA ALA A 139 -3.97 -6.21 15.19
C ALA A 139 -4.49 -5.13 16.17
N GLU A 140 -5.48 -4.35 15.75
CA GLU A 140 -6.06 -3.25 16.55
C GLU A 140 -6.50 -3.72 17.95
N ASP A 141 -7.15 -4.89 18.05
CA ASP A 141 -7.62 -5.47 19.31
C ASP A 141 -6.56 -6.35 20.03
N GLY A 142 -5.31 -6.33 19.57
CA GLY A 142 -4.20 -7.09 20.16
C GLY A 142 -3.70 -8.27 19.31
N MET A 143 -3.03 -9.23 19.95
CA MET A 143 -2.44 -10.39 19.25
C MET A 143 -3.52 -11.37 18.80
N ARG A 144 -3.59 -11.64 17.51
CA ARG A 144 -4.52 -12.61 16.91
C ARG A 144 -3.80 -13.60 16.00
N PRO A 145 -4.34 -14.82 15.79
CA PRO A 145 -3.81 -15.71 14.78
C PRO A 145 -3.91 -15.08 13.39
N ILE A 146 -2.98 -15.45 12.51
CA ILE A 146 -3.08 -15.16 11.08
C ILE A 146 -4.29 -15.89 10.50
N PRO A 147 -4.98 -15.33 9.49
CA PRO A 147 -6.05 -16.05 8.82
C PRO A 147 -5.58 -17.37 8.20
N VAL A 148 -6.42 -18.40 8.21
CA VAL A 148 -6.17 -19.72 7.60
C VAL A 148 -5.87 -19.57 6.11
N ARG A 149 -6.57 -18.67 5.41
CA ARG A 149 -6.26 -18.34 4.01
C ARG A 149 -4.82 -17.83 3.82
N GLU A 150 -4.31 -17.00 4.75
CA GLU A 150 -2.94 -16.48 4.70
C GLU A 150 -1.91 -17.58 4.99
N TYR A 151 -2.20 -18.46 5.95
CA TYR A 151 -1.43 -19.68 6.18
C TYR A 151 -1.35 -20.55 4.91
N ARG A 152 -2.50 -20.82 4.25
CA ARG A 152 -2.53 -21.64 3.03
C ARG A 152 -1.78 -21.00 1.87
N GLN A 153 -1.81 -19.67 1.73
CA GLN A 153 -0.98 -18.97 0.74
C GLN A 153 0.52 -19.13 1.00
N MET A 154 0.95 -19.10 2.27
CA MET A 154 2.34 -19.39 2.63
C MET A 154 2.70 -20.85 2.38
N ALA A 155 1.88 -21.78 2.90
CA ALA A 155 2.10 -23.22 2.78
C ALA A 155 2.13 -23.68 1.32
N GLY A 156 1.27 -23.11 0.45
CA GLY A 156 1.22 -23.42 -0.98
C GLY A 156 2.46 -23.03 -1.79
N ARG A 157 3.44 -22.34 -1.18
CA ARG A 157 4.75 -22.07 -1.79
C ARG A 157 5.75 -23.21 -1.60
N ALA A 158 5.39 -24.20 -0.78
CA ALA A 158 6.20 -25.38 -0.56
C ALA A 158 6.11 -26.32 -1.76
N GLY A 159 7.27 -26.81 -2.21
CA GLY A 159 7.42 -27.65 -3.38
C GLY A 159 7.60 -26.83 -4.66
N ARG A 160 8.65 -27.14 -5.41
CA ARG A 160 8.89 -26.55 -6.73
C ARG A 160 8.48 -27.54 -7.81
N PRO A 161 7.49 -27.21 -8.65
CA PRO A 161 7.06 -28.07 -9.74
C PRO A 161 8.25 -28.55 -10.58
N HIS A 162 8.30 -29.84 -10.89
CA HIS A 162 9.35 -30.50 -11.67
C HIS A 162 10.76 -30.53 -11.06
N LEU A 163 10.98 -29.93 -9.89
CA LEU A 163 12.30 -29.91 -9.22
C LEU A 163 12.31 -30.71 -7.92
N ASP A 164 11.24 -30.66 -7.14
CA ASP A 164 11.13 -31.38 -5.88
C ASP A 164 10.11 -32.52 -5.98
N PRO A 165 10.39 -33.71 -5.39
CA PRO A 165 9.44 -34.82 -5.38
C PRO A 165 8.21 -34.54 -4.49
N TYR A 166 8.35 -33.66 -3.51
CA TYR A 166 7.28 -33.18 -2.63
C TYR A 166 7.68 -31.83 -2.02
N GLY A 167 6.69 -31.06 -1.56
CA GLY A 167 6.89 -29.82 -0.81
C GLY A 167 6.61 -30.03 0.68
N GLU A 168 7.32 -29.28 1.54
CA GLU A 168 7.11 -29.32 2.99
C GLU A 168 6.72 -27.95 3.55
N SER A 169 5.61 -27.88 4.27
CA SER A 169 5.23 -26.71 5.06
C SER A 169 5.34 -27.03 6.55
N VAL A 170 6.10 -26.22 7.29
CA VAL A 170 6.38 -26.44 8.71
C VAL A 170 5.88 -25.26 9.52
N LEU A 171 4.98 -25.50 10.48
CA LEU A 171 4.47 -24.51 11.42
C LEU A 171 5.10 -24.73 12.81
N ILE A 172 5.65 -23.68 13.41
CA ILE A 172 6.42 -23.81 14.66
C ILE A 172 5.53 -23.63 15.91
N ALA A 173 5.28 -24.71 16.64
CA ALA A 173 4.60 -24.71 17.93
C ALA A 173 5.59 -24.60 19.11
N LYS A 174 5.15 -24.03 20.24
CA LYS A 174 5.96 -23.96 21.49
C LYS A 174 5.82 -25.18 22.40
N SER A 175 4.79 -26.00 22.20
CA SER A 175 4.53 -27.23 22.95
C SER A 175 3.78 -28.22 22.06
N ARG A 176 3.75 -29.49 22.48
CA ARG A 176 3.03 -30.56 21.76
C ARG A 176 1.52 -30.34 21.75
N ASP A 177 0.95 -29.87 22.86
CA ASP A 177 -0.48 -29.56 22.95
C ASP A 177 -0.87 -28.44 21.99
N MET A 178 -0.02 -27.39 21.88
CA MET A 178 -0.23 -26.35 20.88
C MET A 178 -0.10 -26.87 19.45
N ALA A 179 0.79 -27.84 19.20
CA ALA A 179 0.91 -28.41 17.86
C ALA A 179 -0.40 -29.04 17.40
N ASN A 180 -1.09 -29.79 18.26
CA ASN A 180 -2.40 -30.38 17.93
C ASN A 180 -3.44 -29.30 17.60
N GLY A 181 -3.54 -28.25 18.43
CA GLY A 181 -4.47 -27.14 18.16
C GLY A 181 -4.17 -26.41 16.85
N LEU A 182 -2.89 -26.27 16.49
CA LEU A 182 -2.50 -25.67 15.21
C LEU A 182 -2.83 -26.55 14.00
N PHE A 183 -2.78 -27.88 14.14
CA PHE A 183 -3.26 -28.80 13.10
C PHE A 183 -4.76 -28.63 12.87
N GLU A 184 -5.54 -28.61 13.96
CA GLU A 184 -6.99 -28.40 13.89
C GLU A 184 -7.34 -27.04 13.25
N GLU A 185 -6.66 -25.96 13.66
CA GLU A 185 -6.96 -24.59 13.22
C GLU A 185 -6.51 -24.28 11.78
N PHE A 186 -5.35 -24.78 11.34
CA PHE A 186 -4.75 -24.36 10.05
C PHE A 186 -4.79 -25.42 8.95
N ILE A 187 -4.74 -26.70 9.31
CA ILE A 187 -4.64 -27.81 8.36
C ILE A 187 -6.03 -28.43 8.14
N ASP A 188 -6.69 -28.81 9.22
CA ASP A 188 -7.97 -29.53 9.15
C ASP A 188 -9.16 -28.59 8.93
N ALA A 189 -9.13 -27.38 9.51
CA ALA A 189 -10.20 -26.40 9.34
C ALA A 189 -10.28 -25.85 7.89
N PRO A 190 -11.50 -25.55 7.39
CA PRO A 190 -11.67 -24.85 6.12
C PRO A 190 -11.13 -23.42 6.20
N SER A 191 -10.84 -22.82 5.04
CA SER A 191 -10.54 -21.40 4.98
C SER A 191 -11.74 -20.56 5.35
N GLU A 192 -11.49 -19.37 5.89
CA GLU A 192 -12.56 -18.45 6.25
C GLU A 192 -13.35 -17.99 5.03
N ASP A 193 -14.67 -17.83 5.21
CA ASP A 193 -15.54 -17.28 4.19
C ASP A 193 -15.11 -15.87 3.78
N VAL A 194 -15.22 -15.59 2.48
CA VAL A 194 -15.01 -14.24 1.96
C VAL A 194 -16.18 -13.35 2.39
N LYS A 195 -15.86 -12.25 3.08
CA LYS A 195 -16.85 -11.23 3.46
C LYS A 195 -16.70 -10.01 2.55
N SER A 196 -17.83 -9.48 2.09
CA SER A 196 -17.84 -8.18 1.42
C SER A 196 -17.32 -7.09 2.35
N ARG A 197 -16.70 -6.05 1.78
CA ARG A 197 -16.21 -4.84 2.48
C ARG A 197 -16.91 -3.56 1.99
N LEU A 198 -18.08 -3.71 1.35
CA LEU A 198 -18.86 -2.59 0.84
C LEU A 198 -19.53 -1.77 1.95
N ASP A 199 -19.53 -2.28 3.18
CA ASP A 199 -19.94 -1.62 4.41
C ASP A 199 -18.93 -0.61 4.95
N ASP A 200 -17.74 -0.51 4.34
CA ASP A 200 -16.82 0.58 4.61
C ASP A 200 -17.40 1.89 4.06
N GLU A 201 -17.92 2.74 4.94
CA GLU A 201 -18.63 3.98 4.60
C GLU A 201 -17.78 4.89 3.70
N SER A 202 -16.49 4.99 4.00
CA SER A 202 -15.55 5.81 3.26
C SER A 202 -15.35 5.32 1.83
N ALA A 203 -15.14 4.01 1.65
CA ALA A 203 -15.03 3.40 0.33
C ALA A 203 -16.36 3.46 -0.44
N LEU A 204 -17.49 3.23 0.23
CA LEU A 204 -18.81 3.27 -0.38
C LEU A 204 -19.15 4.68 -0.88
N CYS A 205 -18.90 5.72 -0.09
CA CYS A 205 -19.09 7.10 -0.49
C CYS A 205 -18.30 7.45 -1.77
N ALA A 206 -17.04 7.01 -1.86
CA ALA A 206 -16.24 7.17 -3.09
C ALA A 206 -16.84 6.44 -4.30
N GLN A 207 -17.38 5.23 -4.12
CA GLN A 207 -18.05 4.50 -5.19
C GLN A 207 -19.37 5.16 -5.62
N ILE A 208 -20.18 5.63 -4.68
CA ILE A 208 -21.44 6.34 -4.97
C ILE A 208 -21.15 7.60 -5.80
N LEU A 209 -20.18 8.41 -5.39
CA LEU A 209 -19.78 9.59 -6.16
C LEU A 209 -19.30 9.19 -7.57
N SER A 210 -18.53 8.12 -7.70
CA SER A 210 -18.06 7.63 -9.00
C SER A 210 -19.22 7.24 -9.92
N LEU A 211 -20.20 6.49 -9.41
CA LEU A 211 -21.39 6.08 -10.17
C LEU A 211 -22.24 7.27 -10.64
N ILE A 212 -22.38 8.29 -9.80
CA ILE A 212 -23.10 9.53 -10.14
C ILE A 212 -22.29 10.34 -11.17
N ALA A 213 -20.99 10.53 -10.94
CA ALA A 213 -20.12 11.34 -11.81
C ALA A 213 -19.94 10.74 -13.21
N THR A 214 -19.98 9.42 -13.33
CA THR A 214 -19.94 8.70 -14.62
C THR A 214 -21.32 8.61 -15.28
N GLY A 215 -22.40 8.99 -14.58
CA GLY A 215 -23.76 8.99 -15.08
C GLY A 215 -24.43 7.61 -15.15
N PHE A 216 -23.83 6.58 -14.53
CA PHE A 216 -24.43 5.25 -14.34
C PHE A 216 -25.62 5.29 -13.38
N VAL A 217 -25.55 6.15 -12.36
CA VAL A 217 -26.63 6.43 -11.42
C VAL A 217 -27.12 7.85 -11.65
N ARG A 218 -28.42 8.02 -11.89
CA ARG A 218 -29.06 9.33 -12.07
C ARG A 218 -30.20 9.56 -11.10
N LYS A 219 -30.69 8.53 -10.42
CA LYS A 219 -31.72 8.58 -9.39
C LYS A 219 -31.38 7.63 -8.24
N ASP A 220 -32.01 7.84 -7.09
CA ASP A 220 -31.88 6.95 -5.93
C ASP A 220 -32.22 5.49 -6.27
N ASP A 221 -33.26 5.26 -7.11
CA ASP A 221 -33.67 3.92 -7.55
C ASP A 221 -32.58 3.20 -8.36
N ASP A 222 -31.81 3.92 -9.18
CA ASP A 222 -30.69 3.34 -9.96
C ASP A 222 -29.61 2.83 -9.02
N LEU A 223 -29.31 3.60 -7.96
CA LEU A 223 -28.32 3.24 -6.97
C LEU A 223 -28.75 1.99 -6.19
N ILE A 224 -30.01 1.95 -5.75
CA ILE A 224 -30.58 0.78 -5.07
C ILE A 224 -30.53 -0.45 -5.99
N ALA A 225 -30.89 -0.29 -7.27
CA ALA A 225 -30.84 -1.38 -8.25
C ALA A 225 -29.41 -1.91 -8.44
N PHE A 226 -28.42 -1.03 -8.49
CA PHE A 226 -27.00 -1.43 -8.54
C PHE A 226 -26.58 -2.18 -7.27
N LEU A 227 -26.88 -1.63 -6.09
CA LEU A 227 -26.48 -2.22 -4.81
C LEU A 227 -27.06 -3.62 -4.60
N LYS A 228 -28.29 -3.87 -5.06
CA LYS A 228 -28.94 -5.20 -5.02
C LYS A 228 -28.14 -6.29 -5.74
N GLN A 229 -27.28 -5.93 -6.70
CA GLN A 229 -26.45 -6.87 -7.46
C GLN A 229 -25.06 -7.09 -6.85
N THR A 230 -24.75 -6.43 -5.73
CA THR A 230 -23.44 -6.54 -5.08
C THR A 230 -23.33 -7.80 -4.22
N PHE A 231 -22.09 -8.28 -4.04
CA PHE A 231 -21.81 -9.41 -3.14
C PHE A 231 -22.28 -9.13 -1.70
N TYR A 232 -22.24 -7.87 -1.26
CA TYR A 232 -22.74 -7.49 0.07
C TYR A 232 -24.22 -7.78 0.23
N MET A 233 -25.06 -7.38 -0.73
CA MET A 233 -26.50 -7.61 -0.66
C MET A 233 -26.86 -9.08 -0.87
N TYR A 234 -26.08 -9.81 -1.66
CA TYR A 234 -26.21 -11.26 -1.78
C TYR A 234 -26.04 -11.97 -0.43
N THR A 235 -25.03 -11.56 0.36
CA THR A 235 -24.77 -12.14 1.69
C THR A 235 -25.68 -11.58 2.79
N ASN A 236 -26.16 -10.34 2.67
CA ASN A 236 -26.91 -9.61 3.71
C ASN A 236 -28.34 -9.21 3.28
N LYS A 237 -29.14 -10.19 2.83
CA LYS A 237 -30.47 -9.99 2.20
C LYS A 237 -31.52 -9.18 2.98
N LYS A 238 -31.28 -8.85 4.25
CA LYS A 238 -32.22 -8.14 5.15
C LYS A 238 -31.62 -6.92 5.86
N SER A 239 -30.46 -6.44 5.41
CA SER A 239 -29.76 -5.34 6.11
C SER A 239 -30.33 -3.97 5.74
N SER A 240 -30.96 -3.28 6.69
CA SER A 240 -31.32 -1.86 6.56
C SER A 240 -30.10 -0.93 6.68
N TYR A 241 -29.02 -1.42 7.28
CA TYR A 241 -27.80 -0.65 7.55
C TYR A 241 -27.16 -0.11 6.27
N LEU A 242 -27.12 -0.90 5.18
CA LEU A 242 -26.56 -0.40 3.92
C LEU A 242 -27.38 0.77 3.35
N THR A 243 -28.70 0.72 3.46
CA THR A 243 -29.57 1.80 2.98
C THR A 243 -29.33 3.09 3.79
N GLU A 244 -29.09 2.97 5.10
CA GLU A 244 -28.73 4.08 5.99
C GLU A 244 -27.40 4.70 5.56
N ILE A 245 -26.33 3.91 5.44
CA ILE A 245 -25.00 4.40 4.99
C ILE A 245 -25.09 5.07 3.61
N VAL A 246 -25.89 4.53 2.70
CA VAL A 246 -26.08 5.11 1.37
C VAL A 246 -26.76 6.47 1.45
N GLY A 247 -27.78 6.61 2.31
CA GLY A 247 -28.42 7.89 2.59
C GLY A 247 -27.41 8.90 3.14
N ASP A 248 -26.69 8.52 4.19
CA ASP A 248 -25.66 9.36 4.82
C ASP A 248 -24.56 9.77 3.82
N SER A 249 -24.19 8.87 2.91
CA SER A 249 -23.21 9.16 1.85
C SER A 249 -23.74 10.19 0.84
N ILE A 250 -25.00 10.08 0.43
CA ILE A 250 -25.62 11.06 -0.49
C ILE A 250 -25.72 12.42 0.20
N ASP A 251 -26.19 12.45 1.44
CA ASP A 251 -26.34 13.69 2.23
C ASP A 251 -24.97 14.37 2.41
N PHE A 252 -23.94 13.61 2.78
CA PHE A 252 -22.57 14.12 2.84
C PHE A 252 -22.08 14.70 1.50
N LEU A 253 -22.30 13.99 0.39
CA LEU A 253 -21.86 14.44 -0.94
C LEU A 253 -22.59 15.69 -1.40
N GLU A 254 -23.87 15.84 -1.05
CA GLU A 254 -24.67 17.02 -1.34
C GLU A 254 -24.23 18.21 -0.47
N ASP A 255 -24.05 18.01 0.83
CA ASP A 255 -23.58 19.02 1.78
C ASP A 255 -22.16 19.53 1.43
N ALA A 256 -21.28 18.63 0.98
CA ALA A 256 -19.95 18.98 0.49
C ALA A 256 -19.97 19.67 -0.89
N GLY A 257 -21.13 19.78 -1.54
CA GLY A 257 -21.29 20.36 -2.87
C GLY A 257 -20.66 19.53 -3.98
N MET A 258 -20.46 18.23 -3.77
CA MET A 258 -19.92 17.30 -4.77
C MET A 258 -21.01 16.80 -5.73
N ILE A 259 -22.25 16.71 -5.26
CA ILE A 259 -23.41 16.38 -6.07
C ILE A 259 -24.53 17.42 -5.88
N THR A 260 -25.53 17.35 -6.74
CA THR A 260 -26.79 18.10 -6.60
C THR A 260 -27.96 17.15 -6.80
N LYS A 261 -29.02 17.32 -6.00
CA LYS A 261 -30.29 16.61 -6.18
C LYS A 261 -31.38 17.58 -6.62
N ILE A 262 -31.83 17.48 -7.88
CA ILE A 262 -32.89 18.34 -8.44
C ILE A 262 -34.00 17.45 -8.98
N ASP A 263 -35.24 17.63 -8.49
CA ASP A 263 -36.40 16.84 -8.90
C ASP A 263 -36.18 15.31 -8.84
N GLY A 264 -35.40 14.86 -7.85
CA GLY A 264 -35.03 13.45 -7.67
C GLY A 264 -33.94 12.94 -8.62
N PHE A 265 -33.33 13.82 -9.43
CA PHE A 265 -32.16 13.50 -10.25
C PHE A 265 -30.87 13.90 -9.55
N LEU A 266 -29.93 12.95 -9.49
CA LEU A 266 -28.59 13.12 -8.98
C LEU A 266 -27.63 13.46 -10.13
N SER A 267 -26.78 14.47 -9.92
CA SER A 267 -25.70 14.80 -10.83
C SER A 267 -24.48 15.26 -10.04
N ALA A 268 -23.29 14.88 -10.50
CA ALA A 268 -22.05 15.42 -9.93
C ALA A 268 -21.85 16.89 -10.34
N THR A 269 -21.32 17.69 -9.43
CA THR A 269 -20.85 19.05 -9.72
C THR A 269 -19.47 18.99 -10.39
N ALA A 270 -18.93 20.16 -10.77
CA ALA A 270 -17.54 20.25 -11.22
C ALA A 270 -16.55 19.77 -10.15
N TYR A 271 -16.87 20.00 -8.86
CA TYR A 271 -16.06 19.56 -7.74
C TYR A 271 -16.14 18.03 -7.57
N GLY A 272 -17.34 17.45 -7.52
CA GLY A 272 -17.49 16.00 -7.43
C GLY A 272 -16.89 15.25 -8.63
N SER A 273 -17.01 15.81 -9.82
CA SER A 273 -16.38 15.29 -11.04
C SER A 273 -14.84 15.39 -10.99
N LEU A 274 -14.28 16.39 -10.31
CA LEU A 274 -12.84 16.47 -10.07
C LEU A 274 -12.41 15.40 -9.07
N VAL A 275 -13.09 15.30 -7.91
CA VAL A 275 -12.80 14.31 -6.85
C VAL A 275 -12.81 12.88 -7.41
N SER A 276 -13.87 12.51 -8.15
CA SER A 276 -13.98 11.20 -8.80
C SER A 276 -12.81 10.92 -9.76
N ARG A 277 -12.41 11.89 -10.59
CA ARG A 277 -11.28 11.73 -11.54
C ARG A 277 -9.92 11.66 -10.85
N LEU A 278 -9.75 12.34 -9.72
CA LEU A 278 -8.54 12.25 -8.91
C LEU A 278 -8.44 10.92 -8.16
N TYR A 279 -9.54 10.17 -8.10
CA TYR A 279 -9.67 8.92 -7.35
C TYR A 279 -9.42 9.09 -5.84
N ILE A 280 -9.56 10.33 -5.36
CA ILE A 280 -9.37 10.69 -3.96
C ILE A 280 -10.68 10.45 -3.19
N ASN A 281 -10.57 10.03 -1.94
CA ASN A 281 -11.74 9.85 -1.10
C ASN A 281 -12.50 11.18 -0.95
N PRO A 282 -13.85 11.19 -1.05
CA PRO A 282 -14.65 12.39 -0.83
C PRO A 282 -14.40 13.07 0.52
N VAL A 283 -14.21 12.29 1.59
CA VAL A 283 -13.89 12.81 2.93
C VAL A 283 -12.52 13.49 2.93
N SER A 284 -11.49 12.87 2.31
CA SER A 284 -10.17 13.48 2.15
C SER A 284 -10.23 14.79 1.37
N ALA A 285 -10.96 14.82 0.24
CA ALA A 285 -11.12 16.01 -0.57
C ALA A 285 -11.75 17.15 0.22
N GLU A 286 -12.76 16.86 1.05
CA GLU A 286 -13.43 17.87 1.85
C GLU A 286 -12.58 18.39 3.02
N ILE A 287 -11.79 17.52 3.67
CA ILE A 287 -10.78 17.94 4.66
C ILE A 287 -9.79 18.93 4.01
N ILE A 288 -9.30 18.59 2.81
CA ILE A 288 -8.34 19.42 2.07
C ILE A 288 -8.98 20.75 1.66
N ALA A 289 -10.14 20.70 1.00
CA ALA A 289 -10.83 21.87 0.49
C ALA A 289 -11.26 22.81 1.62
N GLY A 290 -11.78 22.26 2.73
CA GLY A 290 -12.18 23.02 3.91
C GLY A 290 -11.03 23.85 4.47
N LYS A 291 -9.86 23.22 4.68
CA LYS A 291 -8.70 23.94 5.23
C LYS A 291 -8.09 24.94 4.25
N LEU A 292 -8.09 24.62 2.96
CA LEU A 292 -7.65 25.56 1.93
C LEU A 292 -8.56 26.80 1.84
N ARG A 293 -9.88 26.63 1.94
CA ARG A 293 -10.84 27.76 2.00
C ARG A 293 -10.58 28.65 3.21
N GLU A 294 -10.31 28.06 4.37
CA GLU A 294 -9.95 28.79 5.59
C GLU A 294 -8.69 29.65 5.35
N LYS A 295 -7.62 29.07 4.81
CA LYS A 295 -6.37 29.80 4.53
C LYS A 295 -6.54 30.88 3.44
N GLN A 296 -7.37 30.61 2.43
CA GLN A 296 -7.72 31.60 1.39
C GLN A 296 -8.54 32.78 1.97
N ALA A 297 -9.40 32.52 2.96
CA ALA A 297 -10.15 33.57 3.64
C ALA A 297 -9.22 34.53 4.40
N VAL A 298 -8.20 34.02 5.09
CA VAL A 298 -7.19 34.85 5.76
C VAL A 298 -6.47 35.78 4.77
N ILE A 299 -6.11 35.30 3.57
CA ILE A 299 -5.52 36.15 2.52
C ILE A 299 -6.51 37.23 2.09
N ASN A 300 -7.78 36.87 1.86
CA ASN A 300 -8.81 37.80 1.43
C ASN A 300 -9.06 38.91 2.47
N GLU A 301 -9.05 38.59 3.76
CA GLU A 301 -9.18 39.55 4.86
C GLU A 301 -8.00 40.55 4.87
N GLY A 302 -6.77 40.04 4.70
CA GLY A 302 -5.56 40.87 4.59
C GLY A 302 -5.53 41.80 3.37
N LEU A 303 -6.36 41.54 2.36
CA LEU A 303 -6.49 42.33 1.14
C LEU A 303 -7.70 43.28 1.15
N SER A 304 -8.43 43.37 2.28
CA SER A 304 -9.58 44.28 2.40
C SER A 304 -9.19 45.73 2.06
N GLY A 305 -9.94 46.34 1.12
CA GLY A 305 -9.68 47.70 0.64
C GLY A 305 -8.59 47.85 -0.44
N VAL A 306 -7.94 46.76 -0.88
CA VAL A 306 -6.97 46.77 -1.99
C VAL A 306 -7.65 46.30 -3.28
N SER A 307 -7.43 47.01 -4.40
CA SER A 307 -8.04 46.68 -5.70
C SER A 307 -7.04 46.66 -6.85
N GLY A 308 -7.45 46.06 -7.97
CA GLY A 308 -6.67 46.04 -9.21
C GLY A 308 -5.35 45.27 -9.14
N LYS A 309 -4.34 45.73 -9.88
CA LYS A 309 -3.02 45.06 -9.99
C LYS A 309 -2.29 44.95 -8.65
N GLU A 310 -2.52 45.89 -7.73
CA GLU A 310 -1.91 45.85 -6.39
C GLU A 310 -2.51 44.73 -5.53
N LYS A 311 -3.80 44.41 -5.69
CA LYS A 311 -4.42 43.25 -5.03
C LYS A 311 -3.73 41.97 -5.49
N LEU A 312 -3.56 41.79 -6.80
CA LEU A 312 -2.93 40.59 -7.36
C LEU A 312 -1.48 40.41 -6.87
N ARG A 313 -0.70 41.49 -6.84
CA ARG A 313 0.68 41.47 -6.34
C ARG A 313 0.75 41.09 -4.86
N ARG A 314 -0.04 41.78 -4.01
CA ARG A 314 -0.07 41.50 -2.57
C ARG A 314 -0.63 40.12 -2.23
N SER A 315 -1.57 39.62 -3.02
CA SER A 315 -2.11 38.26 -2.85
C SER A 315 -1.03 37.21 -3.00
N LYS A 316 -0.20 37.34 -4.06
CA LYS A 316 0.97 36.48 -4.27
C LYS A 316 1.98 36.61 -3.15
N ASP A 317 2.27 37.84 -2.72
CA ASP A 317 3.19 38.06 -1.60
C ASP A 317 2.67 37.37 -0.33
N LEU A 318 1.38 37.47 0.00
CA LEU A 318 0.76 36.83 1.17
C LEU A 318 0.69 35.30 1.07
N ALA A 319 0.55 34.76 -0.12
CA ALA A 319 0.55 33.32 -0.37
C ALA A 319 1.96 32.71 -0.37
N ASP A 320 3.01 33.54 -0.45
CA ASP A 320 4.39 33.07 -0.46
C ASP A 320 4.79 32.42 0.87
N ALA A 321 5.66 31.41 0.78
CA ALA A 321 6.14 30.66 1.91
C ALA A 321 7.05 31.53 2.80
N GLY A 322 6.47 32.08 3.87
CA GLY A 322 7.12 32.98 4.81
C GLY A 322 6.29 34.21 5.18
N SER A 323 5.22 34.49 4.42
CA SER A 323 4.28 35.55 4.75
C SER A 323 3.43 35.20 5.97
N LYS A 324 3.29 36.16 6.88
CA LYS A 324 2.60 36.00 8.16
C LYS A 324 1.25 36.69 8.15
N ASP A 325 0.29 36.11 8.84
CA ASP A 325 -0.98 36.73 9.15
C ASP A 325 -0.85 37.81 10.25
N ALA A 326 -1.98 38.42 10.64
CA ALA A 326 -2.00 39.44 11.68
C ALA A 326 -1.58 38.93 13.07
N GLY A 327 -1.67 37.62 13.32
CA GLY A 327 -1.22 36.96 14.54
C GLY A 327 0.26 36.60 14.54
N GLY A 328 0.94 36.71 13.39
CA GLY A 328 2.35 36.39 13.23
C GLY A 328 2.61 34.95 12.78
N SER A 329 1.57 34.16 12.53
CA SER A 329 1.67 32.78 12.05
C SER A 329 1.75 32.77 10.52
N PRO A 330 2.53 31.87 9.89
CA PRO A 330 2.60 31.80 8.43
C PRO A 330 1.26 31.42 7.81
N ILE A 331 0.87 32.17 6.77
CA ILE A 331 -0.35 31.89 5.99
C ILE A 331 -0.23 30.53 5.31
N PHE A 332 0.92 30.27 4.70
CA PHE A 332 1.28 28.96 4.13
C PHE A 332 2.52 28.40 4.81
N SER A 333 2.47 27.12 5.20
CA SER A 333 3.63 26.39 5.69
C SER A 333 3.65 24.98 5.09
N ASP A 334 4.84 24.53 4.69
CA ASP A 334 5.06 23.19 4.14
C ASP A 334 4.61 22.12 5.16
N ILE A 335 5.04 22.24 6.42
CA ILE A 335 4.70 21.26 7.46
C ILE A 335 3.20 21.25 7.78
N GLY A 336 2.55 22.42 7.76
CA GLY A 336 1.09 22.53 7.95
C GLY A 336 0.30 21.82 6.84
N LEU A 337 0.71 22.00 5.57
CA LEU A 337 0.11 21.27 4.45
C LEU A 337 0.38 19.76 4.56
N LEU A 338 1.61 19.34 4.87
CA LEU A 338 1.94 17.93 5.03
C LEU A 338 1.16 17.27 6.17
N GLN A 339 0.97 17.97 7.29
CA GLN A 339 0.16 17.51 8.42
C GLN A 339 -1.30 17.30 8.00
N LEU A 340 -1.89 18.28 7.29
CA LEU A 340 -3.25 18.18 6.77
C LEU A 340 -3.42 16.95 5.88
N LEU A 341 -2.54 16.77 4.89
CA LEU A 341 -2.61 15.64 3.98
C LEU A 341 -2.40 14.30 4.71
N CYS A 342 -1.55 14.26 5.73
CA CYS A 342 -1.35 13.06 6.54
C CYS A 342 -2.54 12.69 7.43
N LYS A 343 -3.45 13.64 7.73
CA LYS A 343 -4.67 13.38 8.50
C LYS A 343 -5.80 12.83 7.62
N THR A 344 -5.66 12.84 6.30
CA THR A 344 -6.70 12.35 5.39
C THR A 344 -6.79 10.82 5.39
N PRO A 345 -8.00 10.22 5.22
CA PRO A 345 -8.20 8.77 5.11
C PRO A 345 -7.34 8.06 4.05
N ASP A 346 -6.95 8.78 3.01
CA ASP A 346 -6.12 8.26 1.92
C ASP A 346 -4.64 8.06 2.28
N MET A 347 -4.19 8.60 3.42
CA MET A 347 -2.80 8.50 3.84
C MET A 347 -2.55 7.31 4.79
N HIS A 348 -1.65 6.42 4.40
CA HIS A 348 -1.09 5.44 5.32
C HIS A 348 -0.03 6.12 6.21
N THR A 349 -0.35 6.24 7.50
CA THR A 349 0.52 6.90 8.48
C THR A 349 1.38 5.92 9.26
N LEU A 350 2.58 6.37 9.65
CA LEU A 350 3.52 5.62 10.48
C LEU A 350 2.93 5.34 11.85
N TYR A 351 3.29 4.20 12.45
CA TYR A 351 3.01 3.93 13.85
C TYR A 351 3.89 4.78 14.77
N VAL A 352 3.32 5.18 15.91
CA VAL A 352 4.02 5.93 16.95
C VAL A 352 4.36 5.01 18.11
N LYS A 353 5.63 4.97 18.48
CA LYS A 353 6.11 4.24 19.65
C LYS A 353 6.09 5.14 20.88
N LYS A 354 5.99 4.53 22.06
CA LYS A 354 5.88 5.24 23.33
C LYS A 354 7.05 6.20 23.61
N ASP A 355 8.26 5.83 23.21
CA ASP A 355 9.48 6.63 23.34
C ASP A 355 9.58 7.78 22.33
N GLU A 356 8.78 7.77 21.27
CA GLU A 356 8.74 8.84 20.25
C GLU A 356 7.77 9.98 20.63
N ILE A 357 6.82 9.72 21.55
CA ILE A 357 5.78 10.69 21.96
C ILE A 357 6.38 12.01 22.46
N ALA A 358 7.48 11.96 23.22
CA ALA A 358 8.11 13.17 23.73
C ALA A 358 8.69 14.06 22.61
N VAL A 359 9.26 13.43 21.57
CA VAL A 359 9.83 14.13 20.41
C VAL A 359 8.72 14.76 19.56
N ILE A 360 7.61 14.04 19.36
CA ILE A 360 6.46 14.55 18.61
C ILE A 360 5.82 15.74 19.33
N ASN A 361 5.66 15.68 20.65
CA ASN A 361 5.13 16.80 21.42
C ASN A 361 6.06 18.03 21.37
N GLN A 362 7.37 17.82 21.51
CA GLN A 362 8.34 18.91 21.40
C GLN A 362 8.25 19.58 20.03
N PHE A 363 8.21 18.79 18.96
CA PHE A 363 8.04 19.30 17.60
C PHE A 363 6.72 20.07 17.44
N SER A 364 5.62 19.54 17.97
CA SER A 364 4.33 20.23 17.91
C SER A 364 4.33 21.59 18.61
N MET A 365 5.05 21.71 19.73
CA MET A 365 5.18 22.98 20.45
C MET A 365 6.09 23.97 19.70
N GLU A 366 7.19 23.48 19.13
CA GLU A 366 8.13 24.30 18.37
C GLU A 366 7.54 24.84 17.06
N HIS A 367 6.60 24.10 16.46
CA HIS A 367 5.98 24.42 15.19
C HIS A 367 4.49 24.79 15.33
N GLU A 368 4.01 25.17 16.52
CA GLU A 368 2.58 25.45 16.79
C GLU A 368 1.99 26.46 15.78
N ASP A 369 2.73 27.52 15.45
CA ASP A 369 2.32 28.55 14.49
C ASP A 369 2.27 28.05 13.03
N GLU A 370 3.05 27.01 12.70
CA GLU A 370 3.17 26.49 11.35
C GLU A 370 2.17 25.37 11.04
N LEU A 371 1.75 24.64 12.08
CA LEU A 371 0.80 23.55 11.96
C LEU A 371 -0.60 24.09 11.63
N TRP A 372 -1.29 23.37 10.76
CA TRP A 372 -2.65 23.74 10.35
C TRP A 372 -3.71 23.09 11.23
N LEU A 373 -3.37 21.99 11.89
CA LEU A 373 -4.24 21.22 12.75
C LEU A 373 -3.67 21.16 14.17
N GLY A 374 -4.53 21.37 15.16
CA GLY A 374 -4.19 21.08 16.55
C GLY A 374 -4.27 19.58 16.85
N ILE A 375 -3.67 19.18 17.96
CA ILE A 375 -3.83 17.81 18.50
C ILE A 375 -5.06 17.80 19.40
N SER A 376 -6.04 16.95 19.07
CA SER A 376 -7.22 16.75 19.90
C SER A 376 -7.01 15.61 20.90
N PHE A 377 -7.64 15.70 22.07
CA PHE A 377 -7.64 14.61 23.04
C PHE A 377 -8.33 13.35 22.49
N ASP A 378 -9.42 13.52 21.75
CA ASP A 378 -10.26 12.42 21.27
C ASP A 378 -9.62 11.66 20.09
N SER A 379 -8.68 12.29 19.38
CA SER A 379 -7.98 11.72 18.21
C SER A 379 -6.46 11.76 18.33
N MET A 380 -5.95 11.79 19.57
CA MET A 380 -4.52 12.01 19.84
C MET A 380 -3.62 11.00 19.12
N GLU A 381 -4.02 9.72 19.07
CA GLU A 381 -3.22 8.69 18.40
C GLU A 381 -3.10 8.97 16.90
N GLU A 382 -4.21 9.26 16.23
CA GLU A 382 -4.22 9.58 14.80
C GLU A 382 -3.45 10.87 14.51
N ASP A 383 -3.61 11.90 15.34
CA ASP A 383 -2.93 13.18 15.20
C ASP A 383 -1.41 13.01 15.34
N TYR A 384 -0.96 12.17 16.28
CA TYR A 384 0.45 11.85 16.44
C TYR A 384 1.00 11.04 15.27
N ARG A 385 0.23 10.08 14.74
CA ARG A 385 0.63 9.30 13.56
C ARG A 385 0.74 10.20 12.32
N ALA A 386 -0.23 11.08 12.11
CA ALA A 386 -0.21 12.07 11.04
C ALA A 386 0.99 13.01 11.17
N LEU A 387 1.23 13.56 12.38
CA LEU A 387 2.34 14.47 12.63
C LEU A 387 3.71 13.78 12.48
N LYS A 388 3.90 12.57 13.02
CA LYS A 388 5.13 11.78 12.80
C LYS A 388 5.41 11.56 11.31
N THR A 389 4.37 11.27 10.55
CA THR A 389 4.47 11.04 9.10
C THR A 389 4.82 12.34 8.38
N ALA A 390 4.20 13.46 8.76
CA ALA A 390 4.52 14.78 8.22
C ALA A 390 5.97 15.21 8.53
N MET A 391 6.47 14.95 9.75
CA MET A 391 7.88 15.20 10.12
C MET A 391 8.87 14.41 9.24
N LEU A 392 8.55 13.15 8.90
CA LEU A 392 9.36 12.36 7.98
C LEU A 392 9.38 12.98 6.58
N LEU A 393 8.22 13.36 6.07
CA LEU A 393 8.04 13.97 4.77
C LEU A 393 8.71 15.35 4.68
N ASP A 394 8.69 16.11 5.76
CA ASP A 394 9.43 17.37 5.89
C ASP A 394 10.95 17.14 5.81
N ASN A 395 11.46 16.12 6.51
CA ASN A 395 12.87 15.72 6.41
C ASN A 395 13.24 15.31 4.97
N TRP A 396 12.33 14.64 4.25
CA TRP A 396 12.52 14.28 2.85
C TRP A 396 12.65 15.51 1.93
N ILE A 397 11.72 16.46 1.99
CA ILE A 397 11.78 17.70 1.18
C ILE A 397 12.87 18.68 1.67
N SER A 398 13.38 18.49 2.88
CA SER A 398 14.52 19.23 3.43
C SER A 398 15.89 18.61 3.07
N GLU A 399 15.91 17.59 2.21
CA GLU A 399 17.12 16.88 1.77
C GLU A 399 17.90 16.20 2.89
N VAL A 400 17.21 15.71 3.93
CA VAL A 400 17.80 14.83 4.94
C VAL A 400 18.08 13.45 4.33
N GLY A 401 19.30 12.93 4.49
CA GLY A 401 19.72 11.66 3.88
C GLY A 401 18.83 10.49 4.29
N GLU A 402 18.51 9.57 3.38
CA GLU A 402 17.60 8.45 3.62
C GLU A 402 17.97 7.65 4.89
N ASN A 403 19.26 7.37 5.10
CA ASN A 403 19.74 6.68 6.30
C ASN A 403 19.37 7.39 7.59
N LEU A 404 19.52 8.71 7.61
CA LEU A 404 19.23 9.51 8.78
C LEU A 404 17.72 9.58 9.02
N ILE A 405 16.92 9.61 7.95
CA ILE A 405 15.45 9.48 8.06
C ILE A 405 15.08 8.12 8.65
N CYS A 406 15.62 7.02 8.10
CA CYS A 406 15.40 5.67 8.62
C CYS A 406 15.73 5.56 10.12
N GLN A 407 16.86 6.10 10.53
CA GLN A 407 17.29 6.10 11.94
C GLN A 407 16.37 6.97 12.82
N ARG A 408 16.05 8.20 12.39
CA ARG A 408 15.24 9.15 13.16
C ARG A 408 13.81 8.67 13.41
N PHE A 409 13.19 8.07 12.40
CA PHE A 409 11.78 7.67 12.45
C PHE A 409 11.58 6.18 12.71
N ASN A 410 12.68 5.43 12.84
CA ASN A 410 12.69 3.97 12.97
C ASN A 410 11.86 3.30 11.86
N VAL A 411 12.25 3.55 10.60
CA VAL A 411 11.59 3.02 9.40
C VAL A 411 12.60 2.43 8.43
N GLY A 412 12.16 1.54 7.54
CA GLY A 412 12.96 1.05 6.42
C GLY A 412 12.90 2.00 5.21
N PRO A 413 13.85 1.91 4.25
CA PRO A 413 13.82 2.71 3.02
C PRO A 413 12.51 2.58 2.23
N GLY A 414 11.95 1.38 2.14
CA GLY A 414 10.68 1.14 1.45
C GLY A 414 9.49 1.84 2.11
N ASP A 415 9.51 2.02 3.44
CA ASP A 415 8.46 2.79 4.13
C ASP A 415 8.51 4.26 3.72
N ILE A 416 9.72 4.85 3.60
CA ILE A 416 9.90 6.21 3.09
C ILE A 416 9.29 6.33 1.68
N TYR A 417 9.61 5.40 0.78
CA TYR A 417 9.10 5.45 -0.60
C TYR A 417 7.57 5.29 -0.66
N ASN A 418 6.98 4.38 0.13
CA ASN A 418 5.53 4.19 0.16
C ASN A 418 4.79 5.44 0.65
N VAL A 419 5.31 6.08 1.70
CA VAL A 419 4.75 7.32 2.27
C VAL A 419 4.93 8.47 1.28
N VAL A 420 6.10 8.61 0.65
CA VAL A 420 6.37 9.64 -0.38
C VAL A 420 5.49 9.46 -1.62
N GLU A 421 5.29 8.22 -2.08
CA GLU A 421 4.44 7.91 -3.23
C GLU A 421 2.98 8.31 -2.96
N SER A 422 2.45 7.91 -1.81
CA SER A 422 1.09 8.27 -1.38
C SER A 422 0.95 9.80 -1.27
N MET A 423 1.95 10.46 -0.66
CA MET A 423 1.97 11.91 -0.51
C MET A 423 2.07 12.65 -1.85
N ASN A 424 2.82 12.14 -2.84
CA ASN A 424 2.90 12.76 -4.17
C ASN A 424 1.52 12.88 -4.83
N TRP A 425 0.72 11.80 -4.77
CA TRP A 425 -0.64 11.80 -5.31
C TRP A 425 -1.57 12.74 -4.52
N LEU A 426 -1.44 12.78 -3.19
CA LEU A 426 -2.22 13.71 -2.35
C LEU A 426 -1.84 15.18 -2.59
N CYS A 427 -0.55 15.52 -2.72
CA CYS A 427 -0.11 16.87 -3.07
C CYS A 427 -0.63 17.29 -4.45
N TYR A 428 -0.58 16.40 -5.44
CA TYR A 428 -1.18 16.64 -6.75
C TYR A 428 -2.68 16.93 -6.63
N SER A 429 -3.40 16.08 -5.91
CA SER A 429 -4.84 16.24 -5.69
C SER A 429 -5.14 17.57 -4.98
N ALA A 430 -4.37 17.93 -3.96
CA ALA A 430 -4.49 19.20 -3.25
C ALA A 430 -4.24 20.41 -4.17
N SER A 431 -3.27 20.34 -5.09
CA SER A 431 -3.01 21.40 -6.08
C SER A 431 -4.18 21.57 -7.06
N ARG A 432 -4.82 20.46 -7.46
CA ARG A 432 -6.01 20.51 -8.31
C ARG A 432 -7.22 21.08 -7.57
N ILE A 433 -7.43 20.68 -6.31
CA ILE A 433 -8.50 21.19 -5.44
C ILE A 433 -8.28 22.68 -5.12
N SER A 434 -7.04 23.11 -4.85
CA SER A 434 -6.72 24.51 -4.57
C SER A 434 -7.08 25.41 -5.76
N SER A 435 -7.03 24.91 -7.00
CA SER A 435 -7.44 25.67 -8.18
C SER A 435 -8.94 26.05 -8.19
N MET A 436 -9.77 25.37 -7.38
CA MET A 436 -11.19 25.69 -7.24
C MET A 436 -11.50 26.54 -6.00
N PHE A 437 -10.75 26.35 -4.91
CA PHE A 437 -11.10 26.90 -3.59
C PHE A 437 -10.07 27.83 -2.97
N ALA A 438 -8.83 27.83 -3.47
CA ALA A 438 -7.71 28.60 -2.93
C ALA A 438 -6.68 28.93 -4.02
N GLU A 439 -7.09 29.71 -5.03
CA GLU A 439 -6.26 29.99 -6.21
C GLU A 439 -4.96 30.70 -5.83
N ASP A 440 -4.95 31.53 -4.79
CA ASP A 440 -3.74 32.23 -4.35
C ASP A 440 -2.70 31.26 -3.77
N LEU A 441 -3.13 30.16 -3.15
CA LEU A 441 -2.26 29.13 -2.58
C LEU A 441 -1.79 28.09 -3.62
N ARG A 442 -2.36 28.10 -4.82
CA ARG A 442 -2.13 27.07 -5.83
C ARG A 442 -0.66 26.92 -6.22
N GLU A 443 0.06 28.03 -6.38
CA GLU A 443 1.48 28.01 -6.73
C GLU A 443 2.32 27.39 -5.60
N ALA A 444 2.03 27.73 -4.34
CA ALA A 444 2.71 27.18 -3.17
C ALA A 444 2.45 25.67 -2.98
N VAL A 445 1.19 25.22 -3.14
CA VAL A 445 0.84 23.79 -3.07
C VAL A 445 1.51 23.00 -4.20
N ALA A 446 1.50 23.52 -5.43
CA ALA A 446 2.16 22.88 -6.57
C ALA A 446 3.68 22.79 -6.39
N GLU A 447 4.26 23.75 -5.66
CA GLU A 447 5.67 23.70 -5.32
C GLU A 447 6.00 22.55 -4.36
N VAL A 448 5.19 22.36 -3.32
CA VAL A 448 5.33 21.23 -2.37
C VAL A 448 5.21 19.90 -3.11
N GLU A 449 4.30 19.77 -4.09
CA GLU A 449 4.20 18.58 -4.96
C GLU A 449 5.55 18.29 -5.66
N LEU A 450 6.16 19.29 -6.30
CA LEU A 450 7.44 19.11 -6.99
C LEU A 450 8.57 18.76 -6.02
N ARG A 451 8.60 19.41 -4.84
CA ARG A 451 9.60 19.12 -3.80
C ARG A 451 9.42 17.73 -3.22
N MET A 452 8.19 17.28 -3.02
CA MET A 452 7.87 15.93 -2.56
C MET A 452 8.32 14.88 -3.57
N LYS A 453 8.03 15.09 -4.86
CA LYS A 453 8.40 14.16 -5.93
C LYS A 453 9.90 13.92 -6.02
N HIS A 454 10.68 14.96 -5.76
CA HIS A 454 12.13 14.91 -5.94
C HIS A 454 12.92 14.83 -4.63
N GLY A 455 12.30 15.07 -3.48
CA GLY A 455 12.97 15.13 -2.17
C GLY A 455 13.97 16.26 -2.08
N VAL A 456 13.57 17.48 -2.50
CA VAL A 456 14.49 18.62 -2.60
C VAL A 456 13.95 19.89 -1.97
N LYS A 457 14.88 20.76 -1.55
CA LYS A 457 14.57 22.13 -1.15
C LYS A 457 14.16 22.97 -2.37
N ARG A 458 13.40 24.03 -2.10
CA ARG A 458 12.85 24.99 -3.09
C ARG A 458 13.89 25.48 -4.10
N GLU A 459 15.10 25.79 -3.65
CA GLU A 459 16.19 26.30 -4.50
C GLU A 459 16.67 25.33 -5.60
N LEU A 460 16.36 24.03 -5.49
CA LEU A 460 16.73 23.03 -6.49
C LEU A 460 15.66 22.79 -7.56
N LEU A 461 14.47 23.38 -7.42
CA LEU A 461 13.35 23.21 -8.35
C LEU A 461 13.69 23.50 -9.82
N PRO A 462 14.49 24.54 -10.16
CA PRO A 462 14.88 24.77 -11.56
C PRO A 462 15.72 23.63 -12.15
N LEU A 463 16.42 22.84 -11.33
CA LEU A 463 17.32 21.78 -11.75
C LEU A 463 16.61 20.43 -11.87
N VAL A 464 15.76 20.07 -10.90
CA VAL A 464 15.09 18.76 -10.88
C VAL A 464 14.02 18.57 -11.96
N LYS A 465 13.57 19.67 -12.58
CA LYS A 465 12.72 19.64 -13.79
C LYS A 465 13.46 19.07 -15.01
N LEU A 466 14.79 18.98 -14.96
CA LEU A 466 15.62 18.40 -16.02
C LEU A 466 15.67 16.87 -15.90
N ARG A 467 15.69 16.18 -17.04
CA ARG A 467 15.64 14.71 -17.06
C ARG A 467 16.94 14.16 -16.48
N ASN A 468 16.85 13.05 -15.76
CA ASN A 468 17.99 12.39 -15.10
C ASN A 468 18.71 13.22 -14.02
N ILE A 469 18.15 14.37 -13.60
CA ILE A 469 18.65 15.16 -12.49
C ILE A 469 17.78 14.91 -11.25
N GLY A 470 18.19 13.95 -10.43
CA GLY A 470 17.60 13.71 -9.11
C GLY A 470 18.24 14.60 -8.03
N ARG A 471 17.69 14.52 -6.81
CA ARG A 471 18.15 15.22 -5.59
C ARG A 471 19.66 15.39 -5.47
N VAL A 472 20.42 14.29 -5.50
CA VAL A 472 21.88 14.30 -5.30
C VAL A 472 22.59 15.10 -6.39
N ARG A 473 22.19 14.92 -7.66
CA ARG A 473 22.80 15.63 -8.78
C ARG A 473 22.43 17.10 -8.79
N ALA A 474 21.17 17.43 -8.49
CA ALA A 474 20.71 18.81 -8.34
C ALA A 474 21.51 19.54 -7.25
N ARG A 475 21.68 18.92 -6.08
CA ARG A 475 22.47 19.50 -4.98
C ARG A 475 23.94 19.69 -5.35
N ARG A 476 24.56 18.73 -6.06
CA ARG A 476 25.95 18.88 -6.55
C ARG A 476 26.10 20.04 -7.53
N LEU A 477 25.17 20.20 -8.47
CA LEU A 477 25.15 21.33 -9.40
C LEU A 477 25.01 22.66 -8.65
N PHE A 478 24.05 22.73 -7.73
CA PHE A 478 23.79 23.93 -6.94
C PHE A 478 25.02 24.35 -6.12
N ASN A 479 25.70 23.40 -5.45
CA ASN A 479 26.92 23.66 -4.70
C ASN A 479 28.10 24.14 -5.58
N ASN A 480 28.02 23.94 -6.90
CA ASN A 480 28.97 24.45 -7.89
C ASN A 480 28.43 25.71 -8.62
N ASN A 481 27.47 26.42 -8.01
CA ASN A 481 26.84 27.63 -8.54
C ASN A 481 26.06 27.42 -9.87
N ILE A 482 25.67 26.19 -10.16
CA ILE A 482 24.83 25.86 -11.32
C ILE A 482 23.41 25.71 -10.81
N THR A 483 22.65 26.81 -10.80
CA THR A 483 21.35 26.92 -10.11
C THR A 483 20.14 26.69 -11.02
N GLY A 484 20.34 26.53 -12.33
CA GLY A 484 19.24 26.30 -13.26
C GLY A 484 19.68 26.19 -14.72
N PRO A 485 18.72 26.09 -15.66
CA PRO A 485 18.99 25.91 -17.09
C PRO A 485 19.88 27.01 -17.68
N ALA A 486 19.74 28.26 -17.23
CA ALA A 486 20.58 29.36 -17.69
C ALA A 486 22.05 29.19 -17.29
N ALA A 487 22.32 28.76 -16.06
CA ALA A 487 23.69 28.49 -15.59
C ALA A 487 24.29 27.25 -16.26
N ILE A 488 23.47 26.26 -16.62
CA ILE A 488 23.92 25.10 -17.40
C ILE A 488 24.37 25.54 -18.80
N ARG A 489 23.68 26.49 -19.44
CA ARG A 489 24.06 27.01 -20.76
C ARG A 489 25.39 27.73 -20.77
N SER A 490 25.67 28.50 -19.71
CA SER A 490 26.93 29.25 -19.60
C SER A 490 28.10 28.41 -19.09
N ALA A 491 27.82 27.25 -18.47
CA ALA A 491 28.85 26.37 -17.96
C ALA A 491 29.59 25.63 -19.09
N LYS A 492 30.91 25.51 -18.93
CA LYS A 492 31.74 24.69 -19.82
C LYS A 492 31.38 23.20 -19.65
N PHE A 493 31.42 22.45 -20.75
CA PHE A 493 31.11 21.02 -20.72
C PHE A 493 31.99 20.25 -19.75
N GLU A 494 33.28 20.59 -19.67
CA GLU A 494 34.24 19.94 -18.76
C GLU A 494 33.87 20.15 -17.29
N ALA A 495 33.31 21.32 -16.95
CA ALA A 495 32.84 21.62 -15.60
C ALA A 495 31.57 20.83 -15.26
N LEU A 496 30.64 20.68 -16.21
CA LEU A 496 29.46 19.84 -16.02
C LEU A 496 29.84 18.35 -15.91
N ALA A 497 30.78 17.90 -16.75
CA ALA A 497 31.25 16.52 -16.79
C ALA A 497 32.01 16.12 -15.52
N SER A 498 32.76 17.04 -14.89
CA SER A 498 33.42 16.75 -13.62
C SER A 498 32.43 16.59 -12.46
N ILE A 499 31.28 17.27 -12.51
CA ILE A 499 30.25 17.21 -11.47
C ILE A 499 29.33 15.98 -11.65
N LEU A 500 28.88 15.72 -12.88
CA LEU A 500 27.82 14.75 -13.18
C LEU A 500 28.31 13.46 -13.86
N GLY A 501 29.54 13.46 -14.37
CA GLY A 501 30.04 12.45 -15.29
C GLY A 501 29.69 12.77 -16.74
N GLN A 502 30.55 12.31 -17.65
CA GLN A 502 30.52 12.59 -19.10
C GLN A 502 29.15 12.33 -19.75
N LYS A 503 28.58 11.15 -19.51
CA LYS A 503 27.30 10.73 -20.12
C LYS A 503 26.15 11.65 -19.73
N ILE A 504 26.04 11.98 -18.44
CA ILE A 504 24.92 12.79 -17.92
C ILE A 504 25.10 14.25 -18.31
N ALA A 505 26.32 14.78 -18.24
CA ALA A 505 26.61 16.14 -18.69
C ALA A 505 26.23 16.34 -20.16
N LYS A 506 26.53 15.37 -21.03
CA LYS A 506 26.13 15.42 -22.44
C LYS A 506 24.62 15.44 -22.61
N GLN A 507 23.90 14.53 -21.95
CA GLN A 507 22.43 14.51 -21.99
C GLN A 507 21.80 15.81 -21.49
N LEU A 508 22.39 16.42 -20.46
CA LEU A 508 21.93 17.66 -19.86
C LEU A 508 22.09 18.85 -20.82
N VAL A 509 23.26 18.99 -21.45
CA VAL A 509 23.52 20.04 -22.45
C VAL A 509 22.58 19.86 -23.65
N ASP A 510 22.46 18.64 -24.19
CA ASP A 510 21.56 18.34 -25.31
C ASP A 510 20.10 18.68 -24.98
N GLN A 511 19.65 18.42 -23.75
CA GLN A 511 18.30 18.75 -23.30
C GLN A 511 18.07 20.28 -23.26
N VAL A 512 18.98 21.03 -22.64
CA VAL A 512 18.83 22.47 -22.48
C VAL A 512 18.92 23.20 -23.83
N SER A 513 19.76 22.73 -24.75
CA SER A 513 19.83 23.25 -26.13
C SER A 513 18.59 22.93 -26.97
N LYS A 514 17.86 21.84 -26.69
CA LYS A 514 16.59 21.53 -27.36
C LYS A 514 15.45 22.41 -26.86
N MET A 515 15.38 22.67 -25.55
CA MET A 515 14.39 23.60 -24.98
C MET A 515 14.45 24.97 -25.68
N GLU A 516 15.65 25.44 -26.04
CA GLU A 516 15.83 26.70 -26.79
C GLU A 516 15.14 26.70 -28.16
N ARG A 517 15.09 25.57 -28.86
CA ARG A 517 14.45 25.49 -30.20
C ARG A 517 12.94 25.52 -30.11
N ASP A 518 12.36 24.91 -29.08
CA ASP A 518 10.92 24.82 -28.89
C ASP A 518 10.30 26.16 -28.43
N TYR A 519 11.05 27.02 -27.74
CA TYR A 519 10.58 28.37 -27.33
C TYR A 519 10.57 29.43 -28.45
N SER A 520 10.90 29.06 -29.69
CA SER A 520 10.66 29.91 -30.87
C SER A 520 9.23 29.80 -31.42
N GLY A 521 8.35 29.01 -30.78
CA GLY A 521 6.92 28.96 -31.10
C GLY A 521 6.05 28.37 -29.98
N LEU A 522 5.11 29.19 -29.50
CA LEU A 522 3.93 28.92 -28.66
C LEU A 522 4.06 28.88 -27.12
N ASP A 523 3.24 29.77 -26.52
CA ASP A 523 2.72 29.74 -25.15
C ASP A 523 1.86 28.49 -24.91
N SER A 524 2.22 27.69 -23.91
CA SER A 524 1.35 27.08 -22.89
C SER A 524 2.08 25.89 -22.25
N LEU A 525 2.40 26.02 -20.97
CA LEU A 525 2.89 24.92 -20.16
C LEU A 525 1.74 23.94 -19.92
N SER A 526 1.62 22.93 -20.79
CA SER A 526 0.77 21.77 -20.54
C SER A 526 1.35 20.95 -19.38
N SER A 527 0.48 20.62 -18.44
CA SER A 527 0.77 19.70 -17.35
C SER A 527 1.19 18.32 -17.91
N PRO A 528 2.02 17.54 -17.21
CA PRO A 528 2.30 16.17 -17.62
C PRO A 528 1.01 15.38 -17.77
N ASP A 529 0.90 14.63 -18.86
CA ASP A 529 -0.18 13.68 -19.08
C ASP A 529 -0.10 12.56 -18.03
N TYR A 530 -1.04 12.57 -17.09
CA TYR A 530 -1.20 11.56 -16.03
C TYR A 530 -2.34 10.58 -16.33
N SER A 531 -2.79 10.46 -17.61
CA SER A 531 -3.78 9.46 -18.02
C SER A 531 -3.36 7.99 -17.80
N ALA A 532 -2.13 7.75 -17.36
CA ALA A 532 -1.62 6.44 -16.98
C ALA A 532 -1.12 6.44 -15.53
N PHE A 533 -2.03 6.63 -14.56
CA PHE A 533 -1.81 6.02 -13.26
C PHE A 533 -2.13 4.53 -13.40
N PRO A 534 -1.17 3.61 -13.17
CA PRO A 534 -1.53 2.22 -12.95
C PRO A 534 -2.42 2.21 -11.71
N ALA A 535 -3.68 1.80 -11.85
CA ALA A 535 -4.52 1.41 -10.72
C ALA A 535 -3.66 0.54 -9.81
N ARG A 536 -3.46 0.93 -8.54
CA ARG A 536 -2.68 0.23 -7.49
C ARG A 536 -2.37 -1.22 -7.87
N SER A 537 -1.31 -1.43 -8.64
CA SER A 537 -0.98 -2.73 -9.20
C SER A 537 0.11 -3.35 -8.35
N ASP A 538 -0.32 -3.88 -7.20
CA ASP A 538 0.32 -5.00 -6.52
C ASP A 538 -0.77 -5.80 -5.78
N ARG A 539 -1.72 -6.31 -6.57
CA ARG A 539 -2.33 -7.62 -6.32
C ARG A 539 -2.06 -8.45 -7.57
N PRO A 540 -1.40 -9.61 -7.48
CA PRO A 540 -1.18 -10.43 -8.65
C PRO A 540 -2.52 -10.95 -9.17
N ALA A 541 -2.91 -10.49 -10.35
CA ALA A 541 -3.89 -11.19 -11.17
C ALA A 541 -3.24 -12.52 -11.62
N SER A 542 -3.93 -13.62 -11.31
CA SER A 542 -3.65 -14.95 -11.81
C SER A 542 -3.61 -14.95 -13.33
N SER A 543 -2.48 -15.37 -13.91
CA SER A 543 -2.42 -15.71 -15.32
C SER A 543 -2.94 -17.14 -15.50
N ASP A 544 -4.10 -17.27 -16.16
CA ASP A 544 -4.31 -18.38 -17.09
C ASP A 544 -4.80 -17.81 -18.41
N ARG A 545 -4.12 -18.21 -19.48
CA ARG A 545 -4.49 -17.96 -20.87
C ARG A 545 -5.21 -19.19 -21.41
N THR A 546 -6.26 -18.96 -22.19
CA THR A 546 -6.54 -19.48 -23.56
C THR A 546 -8.06 -19.31 -23.76
N GLY A 547 -8.54 -18.51 -24.70
CA GLY A 547 -8.56 -18.75 -26.15
C GLY A 547 -9.50 -17.71 -26.78
N ASP A 548 -9.17 -17.36 -28.01
CA ASP A 548 -9.58 -16.17 -28.77
C ASP A 548 -10.96 -16.32 -29.46
N GLU A 549 -11.49 -15.16 -29.84
CA GLU A 549 -12.42 -14.82 -30.94
C GLU A 549 -13.88 -14.39 -30.63
N GLY A 550 -14.20 -13.17 -31.09
CA GLY A 550 -15.50 -12.84 -31.67
C GLY A 550 -16.23 -11.62 -31.11
N GLY A 551 -15.86 -10.42 -31.55
CA GLY A 551 -16.65 -9.19 -31.33
C GLY A 551 -17.74 -8.96 -32.38
N ASN A 552 -18.78 -8.21 -31.99
CA ASN A 552 -19.65 -7.39 -32.86
C ASN A 552 -20.34 -6.35 -31.97
N GLY A 553 -20.49 -5.06 -32.29
CA GLY A 553 -20.08 -4.25 -33.43
C GLY A 553 -20.65 -2.84 -33.24
N TYR A 554 -20.08 -1.83 -33.91
CA TYR A 554 -20.81 -0.71 -34.54
C TYR A 554 -19.85 0.13 -35.40
N ALA A 555 -20.19 0.21 -36.70
CA ALA A 555 -19.94 1.21 -37.77
C ALA A 555 -18.62 2.04 -37.76
N ASP A 556 -17.91 2.29 -38.87
CA ASP A 556 -18.42 2.71 -40.17
C ASP A 556 -17.30 2.76 -41.25
N VAL A 557 -17.70 3.00 -42.50
CA VAL A 557 -16.98 3.47 -43.72
C VAL A 557 -16.05 2.57 -44.57
N ASN A 558 -16.66 2.11 -45.69
CA ASN A 558 -16.25 2.23 -47.10
C ASN A 558 -14.82 1.87 -47.57
N GLY A 559 -14.71 0.83 -48.41
CA GLY A 559 -13.54 0.58 -49.25
C GLY A 559 -13.64 -0.68 -50.12
N VAL A 560 -14.09 -0.50 -51.36
CA VAL A 560 -14.31 -1.49 -52.42
C VAL A 560 -13.06 -2.33 -52.76
N ASN A 561 -13.16 -3.68 -52.78
CA ASN A 561 -12.71 -4.51 -53.93
C ASN A 561 -13.05 -6.02 -53.80
N LYS A 562 -14.01 -6.45 -54.62
CA LYS A 562 -13.93 -7.55 -55.62
C LYS A 562 -13.19 -8.86 -55.28
N VAL A 563 -13.96 -9.96 -55.29
CA VAL A 563 -13.92 -11.12 -56.24
C VAL A 563 -13.87 -12.54 -55.61
N LYS A 564 -14.90 -13.34 -56.00
CA LYS A 564 -15.03 -14.83 -56.09
C LYS A 564 -14.93 -15.64 -54.79
N GLY A 565 -15.80 -16.61 -54.48
CA GLY A 565 -16.89 -17.27 -55.21
C GLY A 565 -17.12 -18.67 -54.64
N ALA A 566 -18.33 -19.21 -54.84
CA ALA A 566 -18.78 -20.62 -54.68
C ALA A 566 -19.09 -21.09 -53.23
N LYS A 567 -20.37 -21.33 -52.86
CA LYS A 567 -21.20 -22.57 -53.04
C LYS A 567 -20.87 -23.61 -51.96
N ASP A 568 -21.75 -24.29 -51.21
CA ASP A 568 -23.15 -24.74 -51.27
C ASP A 568 -23.63 -24.95 -49.79
N ALA A 569 -24.85 -24.61 -49.35
CA ALA A 569 -26.16 -25.31 -49.39
C ALA A 569 -26.40 -26.44 -48.34
N GLU A 570 -27.65 -26.53 -47.87
CA GLU A 570 -28.33 -27.49 -46.95
C GLU A 570 -28.29 -27.10 -45.45
N VAL A 571 -29.33 -26.62 -44.75
CA VAL A 571 -30.79 -26.90 -44.62
C VAL A 571 -31.11 -28.25 -43.99
N MET A 572 -31.71 -28.21 -42.78
CA MET A 572 -32.74 -29.08 -42.16
C MET A 572 -32.63 -28.92 -40.63
N ASP A 573 -33.66 -28.95 -39.79
CA ASP A 573 -35.08 -28.63 -39.80
C ASP A 573 -35.49 -28.63 -38.30
N ALA A 574 -36.61 -28.00 -37.98
CA ALA A 574 -37.16 -27.75 -36.66
C ALA A 574 -37.69 -29.00 -35.93
N GLY A 575 -37.95 -28.83 -34.63
CA GLY A 575 -38.70 -29.77 -33.80
C GLY A 575 -39.07 -29.14 -32.45
N GLU A 576 -40.24 -28.51 -32.43
CA GLU A 576 -40.95 -27.91 -31.29
C GLU A 576 -41.78 -28.96 -30.51
N ALA A 577 -42.36 -28.48 -29.39
CA ALA A 577 -43.50 -29.01 -28.62
C ALA A 577 -43.21 -30.03 -27.48
N ASP A 578 -43.88 -30.05 -26.33
CA ASP A 578 -44.84 -29.16 -25.65
C ASP A 578 -45.02 -29.71 -24.21
N ASP A 579 -45.32 -28.81 -23.27
CA ASP A 579 -46.25 -28.86 -22.11
C ASP A 579 -46.51 -30.13 -21.26
N VAL A 580 -46.69 -29.92 -19.94
CA VAL A 580 -47.99 -29.96 -19.21
C VAL A 580 -47.78 -30.03 -17.68
N ASP A 581 -48.20 -28.94 -17.00
CA ASP A 581 -49.07 -28.75 -15.82
C ASP A 581 -49.02 -29.59 -14.51
N ASP A 582 -48.95 -28.80 -13.42
CA ASP A 582 -49.89 -28.63 -12.28
C ASP A 582 -50.02 -29.55 -11.04
N ALA A 583 -50.11 -28.80 -9.91
CA ALA A 583 -51.02 -28.88 -8.76
C ALA A 583 -50.61 -29.58 -7.44
N ASP A 584 -50.46 -28.73 -6.42
CA ASP A 584 -51.07 -28.71 -5.08
C ASP A 584 -51.17 -29.96 -4.18
N ASN A 585 -50.72 -29.81 -2.93
CA ASN A 585 -51.55 -30.13 -1.75
C ASN A 585 -51.03 -29.55 -0.42
N ASP A 586 -52.01 -29.26 0.44
CA ASP A 586 -52.01 -28.59 1.75
C ASP A 586 -51.48 -29.40 2.96
N ASP A 587 -51.27 -28.64 4.05
CA ASP A 587 -51.41 -28.94 5.49
C ASP A 587 -50.55 -30.00 6.21
N ASN A 588 -49.74 -29.55 7.20
CA ASN A 588 -49.96 -29.94 8.62
C ASN A 588 -49.21 -29.06 9.64
N ALA A 589 -49.76 -29.00 10.85
CA ALA A 589 -49.44 -28.11 11.96
C ALA A 589 -48.35 -28.60 12.95
N GLY A 590 -47.76 -27.63 13.68
CA GLY A 590 -47.42 -27.71 15.11
C GLY A 590 -46.00 -28.16 15.50
N ASP A 591 -45.20 -27.26 16.09
CA ASP A 591 -44.85 -27.31 17.53
C ASP A 591 -44.09 -26.03 17.97
N VAL A 592 -44.32 -25.63 19.22
CA VAL A 592 -43.90 -24.36 19.85
C VAL A 592 -43.03 -24.68 21.06
N SER A 593 -41.89 -24.00 21.27
CA SER A 593 -41.35 -23.65 22.60
C SER A 593 -40.08 -22.77 22.56
N PRO A 594 -39.75 -22.01 23.64
CA PRO A 594 -39.47 -20.58 23.52
C PRO A 594 -38.07 -20.09 23.98
N VAL A 595 -37.78 -18.84 23.59
CA VAL A 595 -36.66 -17.98 24.04
C VAL A 595 -36.99 -17.32 25.39
N PRO A 596 -36.03 -17.19 26.34
CA PRO A 596 -36.27 -16.43 27.57
C PRO A 596 -35.91 -14.94 27.40
N ASN A 597 -36.84 -14.11 27.82
CA ASN A 597 -36.76 -12.65 27.93
C ASN A 597 -36.44 -12.29 29.39
N ARG A 598 -35.49 -11.38 29.67
CA ARG A 598 -35.35 -10.75 31.00
C ARG A 598 -35.34 -9.23 30.88
N LYS A 599 -36.37 -8.63 31.45
CA LYS A 599 -36.62 -7.18 31.58
C LYS A 599 -35.82 -6.54 32.73
N LYS A 600 -35.30 -5.36 32.43
CA LYS A 600 -35.35 -4.06 33.15
C LYS A 600 -35.51 -4.00 34.68
N GLY A 601 -34.69 -3.12 35.28
CA GLY A 601 -34.99 -2.25 36.43
C GLY A 601 -33.83 -1.24 36.59
N HIS A 602 -33.95 0.00 36.09
CA HIS A 602 -34.38 1.23 36.81
C HIS A 602 -33.53 1.62 38.03
N GLY A 603 -32.94 2.83 37.97
CA GLY A 603 -33.03 3.79 39.08
C GLY A 603 -31.76 4.53 39.51
N ALA A 604 -31.76 5.85 39.23
CA ALA A 604 -31.29 6.96 40.07
C ALA A 604 -29.80 7.40 40.07
N GLU A 605 -29.52 8.40 39.22
CA GLU A 605 -29.22 9.81 39.52
C GLU A 605 -28.47 10.28 40.81
N LYS A 606 -27.70 11.37 40.57
CA LYS A 606 -27.12 12.43 41.44
C LYS A 606 -25.73 12.18 42.03
N GLU A 607 -24.68 12.85 41.57
CA GLU A 607 -24.30 14.30 41.57
C GLU A 607 -23.37 14.65 42.76
N LEU A 608 -22.24 15.30 42.41
CA LEU A 608 -21.42 16.28 43.18
C LEU A 608 -20.87 15.82 44.56
N ASN A 609 -19.60 16.00 44.93
CA ASN A 609 -18.80 17.22 44.81
C ASN A 609 -17.34 16.97 45.31
N LYS A 610 -16.47 17.87 44.88
CA LYS A 610 -15.07 18.16 45.28
C LYS A 610 -14.67 17.83 46.75
N ALA A 611 -13.43 17.36 46.98
CA ALA A 611 -12.28 18.22 47.35
C ALA A 611 -11.11 17.47 48.03
N LYS A 612 -9.88 17.92 47.68
CA LYS A 612 -8.66 18.02 48.51
C LYS A 612 -7.92 16.74 48.95
N GLY A 613 -6.84 16.46 48.24
CA GLY A 613 -5.46 16.68 48.71
C GLY A 613 -4.90 15.77 49.81
N LYS A 614 -3.85 15.02 49.46
CA LYS A 614 -2.55 14.99 50.15
C LYS A 614 -1.66 13.89 49.55
N SER A 615 -0.51 14.29 49.05
CA SER A 615 0.66 13.41 48.90
C SER A 615 1.08 12.88 50.29
N PRO A 616 1.67 11.69 50.34
CA PRO A 616 2.88 11.55 51.13
C PRO A 616 4.04 10.93 50.36
N LYS A 617 5.21 11.44 50.74
CA LYS A 617 6.56 11.11 50.30
C LYS A 617 6.94 9.65 50.54
N GLU A 618 7.80 9.20 49.63
CA GLU A 618 8.83 8.17 49.73
C GLU A 618 9.15 7.60 51.13
N LYS A 619 9.15 6.27 51.21
CA LYS A 619 10.18 5.50 51.93
C LYS A 619 10.56 4.29 51.10
N GLY A 620 11.86 4.20 50.78
CA GLY A 620 12.44 3.08 50.06
C GLY A 620 12.42 1.79 50.87
N SER A 621 12.28 0.68 50.15
CA SER A 621 12.77 -0.62 50.56
C SER A 621 13.42 -1.27 49.35
N LYS A 622 14.67 -1.70 49.55
CA LYS A 622 15.45 -2.51 48.62
C LYS A 622 14.69 -3.81 48.39
N ASP A 623 14.44 -4.14 47.13
CA ASP A 623 14.47 -5.54 46.72
C ASP A 623 15.20 -5.67 45.38
N LYS A 624 16.32 -6.37 45.44
CA LYS A 624 17.13 -6.76 44.28
C LYS A 624 16.62 -8.13 43.84
N SER A 625 15.81 -8.20 42.78
CA SER A 625 15.79 -9.40 41.93
C SER A 625 15.33 -9.07 40.51
N GLN A 626 16.23 -9.37 39.58
CA GLN A 626 16.02 -9.79 38.18
C GLN A 626 14.83 -9.20 37.39
N SER A 627 15.13 -8.16 36.61
CA SER A 627 14.47 -7.90 35.32
C SER A 627 15.46 -7.14 34.43
N ARG A 628 16.47 -7.88 33.92
CA ARG A 628 17.36 -7.43 32.85
C ARG A 628 17.00 -8.21 31.59
N ASN A 629 16.92 -7.49 30.47
CA ASN A 629 16.97 -7.95 29.09
C ASN A 629 15.77 -8.76 28.57
N ASN A 630 14.89 -8.10 27.83
CA ASN A 630 14.05 -8.75 26.81
C ASN A 630 14.06 -7.97 25.47
N GLN A 631 15.24 -7.47 25.07
CA GLN A 631 15.47 -6.82 23.77
C GLN A 631 16.82 -7.24 23.15
N LYS A 632 17.25 -8.49 23.37
CA LYS A 632 18.50 -9.04 22.82
C LYS A 632 18.36 -10.38 22.11
N SER A 633 17.18 -10.75 21.61
CA SER A 633 16.98 -12.07 20.96
C SER A 633 16.70 -12.05 19.45
N LEU A 634 17.03 -10.97 18.73
CA LEU A 634 16.84 -10.93 17.26
C LEU A 634 18.12 -11.22 16.46
N PHE A 635 19.26 -11.42 17.12
CA PHE A 635 20.53 -11.74 16.47
C PHE A 635 21.42 -12.67 17.32
N GLU A 636 20.88 -13.83 17.72
CA GLU A 636 21.71 -14.99 18.06
C GLU A 636 21.18 -16.20 17.27
N PHE A 637 21.92 -16.57 16.21
CA PHE A 637 21.75 -17.79 15.42
C PHE A 637 23.09 -18.30 14.92
#